data_AF-A0A077XGJ9-F1
#
_entry.id   AF-A0A077XGJ9-F1
#
_cell.length_a   1.000
_cell.length_b   1.000
_cell.length_c   1.000
_cell.angle_alpha   90.00
_cell.angle_beta   90.00
_cell.angle_gamma   90.00
#
_symmetry.space_group_name_H-M   'P 1'
#
loop_
_entity.id
_entity.type
_entity.pdbx_description
1 polymer ?
#
loop_
_entity_poly.entity_id
_entity_poly.type
_entity_poly.pdbx_seq_one_letter_code
_entity_poly.pdbx_strand_id
1 'polypeptide(L)'
;MICLIVKLLIFFVAYIVPSGMAFHGMKNKRYDIVEYYLKYIYFFVVFEHLITPTFGRFISGINCFIWGIIHLSLYVVLIFPKFNYLHNIYEKVAKINGDNNISFYYNNYIISPLNSKATAIIKKLKTL
;
A
#
# COMPACT_ATOMS: atom_id res chain seq x y z
N MET A 1 -24.09 4.06 -7.10
CA MET A 1 -23.96 2.64 -6.71
C MET A 1 -22.75 1.95 -7.34
N ILE A 2 -22.62 1.90 -8.67
CA ILE A 2 -21.52 1.19 -9.35
C ILE A 2 -20.11 1.64 -8.89
N CYS A 3 -19.88 2.94 -8.77
CA CYS A 3 -18.61 3.50 -8.29
C CYS A 3 -18.24 3.01 -6.85
N LEU A 4 -19.23 2.79 -5.99
CA LEU A 4 -19.02 2.27 -4.63
C LEU A 4 -18.66 0.78 -4.65
N ILE A 5 -19.32 0.00 -5.52
CA ILE A 5 -19.04 -1.42 -5.71
C ILE A 5 -17.60 -1.62 -6.20
N VAL A 6 -17.16 -0.83 -7.18
CA VAL A 6 -15.79 -0.91 -7.71
C VAL A 6 -14.76 -0.54 -6.63
N LYS A 7 -15.02 0.47 -5.81
CA LYS A 7 -14.14 0.82 -4.67
C LYS A 7 -14.05 -0.31 -3.63
N LEU A 8 -15.15 -0.98 -3.34
CA LEU A 8 -15.15 -2.14 -2.46
C LEU A 8 -14.33 -3.29 -3.06
N LEU A 9 -14.48 -3.58 -4.35
CA LEU A 9 -13.69 -4.61 -5.03
C LEU A 9 -12.19 -4.30 -4.98
N ILE A 10 -11.81 -3.03 -5.21
CA ILE A 10 -10.42 -2.57 -5.08
C ILE A 10 -9.91 -2.82 -3.66
N PHE A 11 -10.69 -2.50 -2.63
CA PHE A 11 -10.30 -2.74 -1.24
C PHE A 11 -10.06 -4.24 -0.95
N PHE A 12 -10.94 -5.12 -1.43
CA PHE A 12 -10.76 -6.56 -1.25
C PHE A 12 -9.51 -7.08 -1.96
N VAL A 13 -9.34 -6.74 -3.24
CA VAL A 13 -8.22 -7.22 -4.07
C VAL A 13 -6.90 -6.64 -3.61
N ALA A 14 -6.85 -5.36 -3.25
CA ALA A 14 -5.60 -4.67 -2.97
C ALA A 14 -5.20 -4.69 -1.48
N TYR A 15 -6.11 -5.01 -0.56
CA TYR A 15 -5.81 -5.00 0.87
C TYR A 15 -6.11 -6.33 1.56
N ILE A 16 -7.35 -6.82 1.47
CA ILE A 16 -7.79 -8.01 2.21
C ILE A 16 -7.09 -9.28 1.69
N VAL A 17 -7.08 -9.49 0.38
CA VAL A 17 -6.47 -10.68 -0.23
C VAL A 17 -4.95 -10.74 0.03
N PRO A 18 -4.16 -9.68 -0.24
CA PRO A 18 -2.73 -9.67 0.10
C PRO A 18 -2.45 -9.89 1.58
N SER A 19 -3.24 -9.29 2.47
CA SER A 19 -3.09 -9.47 3.91
C SER A 19 -3.32 -10.93 4.30
N GLY A 20 -4.39 -11.56 3.78
CA GLY A 20 -4.67 -12.98 3.99
C GLY A 20 -3.55 -13.88 3.47
N MET A 21 -2.99 -13.56 2.29
CA MET A 21 -1.89 -14.31 1.71
C MET A 21 -0.59 -14.15 2.51
N ALA A 22 -0.32 -12.97 3.08
CA ALA A 22 0.79 -12.77 4.00
C ALA A 22 0.63 -13.60 5.28
N PHE A 23 -0.55 -13.59 5.91
CA PHE A 23 -0.81 -14.44 7.08
C PHE A 23 -0.69 -15.94 6.76
N HIS A 24 -1.17 -16.36 5.59
CA HIS A 24 -1.00 -17.73 5.12
C HIS A 24 0.47 -18.10 4.92
N GLY A 25 1.26 -17.20 4.33
CA GLY A 25 2.71 -17.35 4.19
C GLY A 25 3.42 -17.49 5.53
N MET A 26 3.04 -16.66 6.52
CA MET A 26 3.58 -16.73 7.88
C MET A 26 3.30 -18.09 8.54
N LYS A 27 2.04 -18.57 8.46
CA LYS A 27 1.64 -19.87 9.02
C LYS A 27 2.46 -21.03 8.44
N ASN A 28 2.80 -20.94 7.16
CA ASN A 28 3.55 -21.97 6.44
C ASN A 28 5.06 -21.71 6.36
N LYS A 29 5.59 -20.75 7.14
CA LYS A 29 7.02 -20.37 7.15
C LYS A 29 7.59 -20.00 5.76
N ARG A 30 6.74 -19.50 4.86
CA ARG A 30 7.09 -19.04 3.51
C ARG A 30 7.34 -17.54 3.52
N TYR A 31 8.50 -17.13 4.05
CA TYR A 31 8.82 -15.72 4.25
C TYR A 31 8.99 -14.92 2.95
N ASP A 32 9.35 -15.60 1.85
CA ASP A 32 9.35 -15.07 0.48
C ASP A 32 7.99 -14.49 0.08
N ILE A 33 6.93 -15.25 0.38
CA ILE A 33 5.55 -14.85 0.12
C ILE A 33 5.12 -13.69 1.01
N VAL A 34 5.49 -13.76 2.29
CA VAL A 34 5.15 -12.72 3.28
C VAL A 34 5.75 -11.37 2.86
N GLU A 35 7.03 -11.36 2.52
CA GLU A 35 7.73 -10.15 2.11
C GLU A 35 7.11 -9.54 0.85
N TYR A 36 6.77 -10.38 -0.14
CA TYR A 36 6.13 -9.92 -1.38
C TYR A 36 4.79 -9.22 -1.09
N TYR A 37 3.90 -9.86 -0.34
CA TYR A 37 2.58 -9.30 -0.06
C TYR A 37 2.62 -8.09 0.88
N LEU A 38 3.58 -8.02 1.81
CA LEU A 38 3.80 -6.81 2.60
C LEU A 38 4.29 -5.64 1.73
N LYS A 39 5.23 -5.88 0.81
CA LYS A 39 5.67 -4.88 -0.18
C LYS A 39 4.51 -4.42 -1.06
N TYR A 40 3.63 -5.35 -1.46
CA TYR A 40 2.41 -5.03 -2.21
C TYR A 40 1.47 -4.10 -1.42
N ILE A 41 1.17 -4.43 -0.16
CA ILE A 41 0.30 -3.60 0.70
C ILE A 41 0.92 -2.21 0.89
N TYR A 42 2.23 -2.14 1.12
CA TYR A 42 2.93 -0.87 1.25
C TYR A 42 2.82 -0.02 -0.02
N PHE A 43 3.05 -0.61 -1.19
CA PHE A 43 2.87 0.07 -2.47
C PHE A 43 1.43 0.57 -2.65
N PHE A 44 0.44 -0.26 -2.35
CA PHE A 44 -0.98 0.11 -2.42
C PHE A 44 -1.29 1.35 -1.57
N VAL A 45 -0.87 1.35 -0.31
CA VAL A 45 -1.11 2.47 0.62
C VAL A 45 -0.44 3.75 0.12
N VAL A 46 0.81 3.66 -0.33
CA VAL A 46 1.56 4.80 -0.88
C VAL A 46 0.90 5.33 -2.15
N PHE A 47 0.49 4.45 -3.06
CA PHE A 47 -0.18 4.82 -4.31
C PHE A 47 -1.51 5.53 -4.03
N GLU A 48 -2.37 4.96 -3.17
CA GLU A 48 -3.66 5.54 -2.79
C GLU A 48 -3.55 6.90 -2.10
N HIS A 49 -2.53 7.11 -1.26
CA HIS A 49 -2.41 8.35 -0.48
C HIS A 49 -1.59 9.45 -1.18
N LEU A 50 -0.65 9.10 -2.05
CA LEU A 50 0.22 10.08 -2.71
C LEU A 50 -0.13 10.27 -4.18
N ILE A 51 -0.34 9.18 -4.91
CA ILE A 51 -0.47 9.22 -6.37
C ILE A 51 -1.92 9.46 -6.77
N THR A 52 -2.86 8.66 -6.24
CA THR A 52 -4.28 8.74 -6.58
C THR A 52 -4.91 10.13 -6.36
N PRO A 53 -4.63 10.88 -5.27
CA PRO A 53 -5.20 12.23 -5.09
C PRO A 53 -4.57 13.25 -6.03
N THR A 54 -3.26 13.12 -6.28
CA THR A 54 -2.51 13.99 -7.20
C THR A 54 -3.00 13.85 -8.63
N PHE A 55 -3.15 12.60 -9.08
CA PHE A 55 -3.69 12.27 -10.38
C PHE A 55 -5.20 12.49 -10.45
N GLY A 56 -5.93 12.34 -9.34
CA GLY A 56 -7.37 12.58 -9.27
C GLY A 56 -7.77 14.00 -9.67
N ARG A 57 -6.88 14.99 -9.52
CA ARG A 57 -7.09 16.35 -10.07
C ARG A 57 -7.04 16.37 -11.59
N PHE A 58 -6.07 15.70 -12.21
CA PHE A 58 -5.94 15.58 -13.67
C PHE A 58 -7.02 14.70 -14.29
N ILE A 59 -7.52 13.73 -13.53
CA ILE A 59 -8.48 12.71 -13.97
C ILE A 59 -9.93 13.11 -13.63
N SER A 60 -10.15 14.30 -13.04
CA SER A 60 -11.47 14.79 -12.63
C SER A 60 -12.52 14.84 -13.76
N GLY A 61 -12.10 14.81 -15.03
CA GLY A 61 -12.97 14.68 -16.20
C GLY A 61 -13.30 13.26 -16.65
N ILE A 62 -12.67 12.22 -16.07
CA ILE A 62 -12.90 10.81 -16.42
C ILE A 62 -14.02 10.24 -15.55
N ASN A 63 -14.91 9.47 -16.17
CA ASN A 63 -15.98 8.76 -15.47
C ASN A 63 -15.42 7.87 -14.34
N CYS A 64 -15.98 7.96 -13.12
CA CYS A 64 -15.56 7.15 -11.97
C CYS A 64 -15.47 5.65 -12.30
N PHE A 65 -16.37 5.14 -13.14
CA PHE A 65 -16.36 3.72 -13.51
C PHE A 65 -15.13 3.34 -14.33
N ILE A 66 -14.80 4.15 -15.36
CA ILE A 66 -13.63 3.92 -16.21
C ILE A 66 -12.35 4.02 -15.37
N TRP A 67 -12.25 5.04 -14.52
CA TRP A 67 -11.12 5.17 -13.59
C TRP A 67 -11.02 3.98 -12.64
N GLY A 68 -12.15 3.53 -12.09
CA GLY A 68 -12.20 2.37 -11.20
C GLY A 68 -11.74 1.07 -11.87
N ILE A 69 -12.06 0.86 -13.15
CA ILE A 69 -11.55 -0.30 -13.91
C ILE A 69 -10.04 -0.20 -14.09
N ILE A 70 -9.52 0.95 -14.55
CA ILE A 70 -8.08 1.15 -14.75
C ILE A 70 -7.33 0.91 -13.42
N HIS A 71 -7.86 1.46 -12.34
CA HIS A 71 -7.29 1.35 -11.01
C HIS A 71 -7.29 -0.10 -10.50
N LEU A 72 -8.40 -0.82 -10.69
CA LEU A 72 -8.51 -2.24 -10.35
C LEU A 72 -7.53 -3.09 -11.19
N SER A 73 -7.41 -2.83 -12.49
CA SER A 73 -6.47 -3.54 -13.37
C SER A 73 -5.03 -3.38 -12.92
N LEU A 74 -4.64 -2.18 -12.47
CA LEU A 74 -3.30 -1.91 -11.96
C LEU A 74 -2.98 -2.81 -10.74
N TYR A 75 -3.92 -2.94 -9.82
CA TYR A 75 -3.79 -3.80 -8.63
C TYR A 75 -3.79 -5.29 -8.97
N VAL A 76 -4.68 -5.73 -9.87
CA VAL A 76 -4.70 -7.12 -10.33
C VAL A 76 -3.38 -7.49 -11.01
N VAL A 77 -2.77 -6.62 -11.81
CA VAL A 77 -1.46 -6.91 -12.44
C VAL A 77 -0.35 -7.03 -11.40
N LEU A 78 -0.35 -6.16 -10.39
CA LEU A 78 0.70 -6.12 -9.37
C LEU A 78 0.56 -7.23 -8.32
N ILE A 79 -0.64 -7.80 -8.11
CA ILE A 79 -0.85 -8.85 -7.10
C ILE A 79 -0.15 -10.15 -7.51
N PHE A 80 0.04 -10.38 -8.81
CA PHE A 80 0.71 -11.58 -9.31
C PHE A 80 2.23 -11.43 -9.25
N PRO A 81 2.92 -12.23 -8.40
CA PRO A 81 4.39 -12.15 -8.23
C PRO A 81 5.17 -12.52 -9.50
N LYS A 82 4.51 -13.14 -10.48
CA LYS A 82 5.12 -13.65 -11.71
C LYS A 82 5.82 -12.58 -12.54
N PHE A 83 5.45 -11.31 -12.39
CA PHE A 83 6.01 -10.23 -13.20
C PHE A 83 7.18 -9.47 -12.54
N ASN A 84 7.48 -9.74 -11.26
CA ASN A 84 8.56 -9.08 -10.50
C ASN A 84 8.56 -7.54 -10.52
N TYR A 85 7.49 -6.89 -11.01
CA TYR A 85 7.40 -5.43 -11.13
C TYR A 85 7.53 -4.74 -9.78
N LEU A 86 6.98 -5.36 -8.72
CA LEU A 86 7.06 -4.85 -7.37
C LEU A 86 8.49 -4.83 -6.83
N HIS A 87 9.30 -5.82 -7.18
CA HIS A 87 10.72 -5.83 -6.84
C HIS A 87 11.47 -4.72 -7.58
N ASN A 88 11.24 -4.56 -8.88
CA ASN A 88 11.86 -3.48 -9.66
C ASN A 88 11.44 -2.08 -9.18
N ILE A 89 10.17 -1.89 -8.80
CA ILE A 89 9.70 -0.64 -8.21
C ILE A 89 10.37 -0.44 -6.85
N TYR A 90 10.43 -1.47 -6.01
CA TYR A 90 11.06 -1.40 -4.71
C TYR A 90 12.55 -1.06 -4.80
N GLU A 91 13.31 -1.70 -5.69
CA GLU A 91 14.72 -1.39 -5.91
C GLU A 91 14.94 0.04 -6.42
N LYS A 92 14.11 0.50 -7.38
CA LYS A 92 14.20 1.88 -7.87
C LYS A 92 13.86 2.89 -6.79
N VAL A 93 12.81 2.65 -6.00
CA VAL A 93 12.43 3.51 -4.87
C VAL A 93 13.49 3.47 -3.77
N ALA A 94 14.06 2.30 -3.47
CA ALA A 94 15.13 2.15 -2.49
C ALA A 94 16.40 2.88 -2.93
N LYS A 95 16.74 2.84 -4.22
CA LYS A 95 17.87 3.59 -4.80
C LYS A 95 17.64 5.10 -4.71
N ILE A 96 16.45 5.57 -5.09
CA ILE A 96 16.04 6.98 -4.94
C ILE A 96 16.06 7.42 -3.47
N ASN A 97 15.62 6.55 -2.55
CA ASN A 97 15.65 6.84 -1.11
C ASN A 97 17.08 6.85 -0.53
N GLY A 98 17.96 5.98 -1.02
CA GLY A 98 19.37 5.92 -0.63
C GLY A 98 20.14 7.15 -1.11
N ASP A 99 19.86 7.61 -2.33
CA ASP A 99 20.50 8.78 -2.92
C ASP A 99 19.94 10.10 -2.33
N ASN A 100 18.65 10.15 -1.99
CA ASN A 100 17.97 11.39 -1.55
C ASN A 100 17.63 11.44 -0.05
N ASN A 101 18.08 10.45 0.75
CA ASN A 101 17.83 10.38 2.20
C ASN A 101 16.33 10.50 2.60
N ILE A 102 15.42 10.12 1.70
CA ILE A 102 13.96 10.24 1.92
C ILE A 102 13.51 9.36 3.08
N SER A 103 14.21 8.26 3.36
CA SER A 103 13.99 7.43 4.55
C SER A 103 14.17 8.22 5.84
N PHE A 104 15.15 9.14 5.92
CA PHE A 104 15.35 10.03 7.05
C PHE A 104 14.17 10.97 7.24
N TYR A 105 13.66 11.57 6.16
CA TYR A 105 12.48 12.43 6.20
C TYR A 105 11.22 11.65 6.58
N TYR A 106 10.97 10.50 5.96
CA TYR A 106 9.81 9.67 6.28
C TYR A 106 9.85 9.16 7.73
N ASN A 107 11.03 8.78 8.22
CA ASN A 107 11.19 8.31 9.59
C ASN A 107 10.96 9.45 10.61
N ASN A 108 11.48 10.64 10.35
CA ASN A 108 11.31 11.79 11.25
C ASN A 108 9.92 12.43 11.19
N TYR A 109 9.33 12.56 10.01
CA TYR A 109 8.08 13.31 9.83
C TYR A 109 6.83 12.43 9.85
N ILE A 110 6.95 11.11 9.61
CA ILE A 110 5.79 10.20 9.59
C ILE A 110 5.89 9.15 10.68
N ILE A 111 6.95 8.34 10.70
CA ILE A 111 7.03 7.18 11.62
C ILE A 111 7.19 7.62 13.08
N SER A 112 8.14 8.51 13.38
CA SER A 112 8.41 8.99 14.74
C SER A 112 7.18 9.64 15.41
N PRO A 113 6.45 10.57 14.75
CA PRO A 113 5.24 11.14 15.33
C PRO A 113 4.07 10.14 15.43
N LEU A 114 3.96 9.15 14.54
CA LEU A 114 2.95 8.08 14.68
C LEU A 114 3.27 7.16 15.85
N ASN A 115 4.54 6.81 16.02
CA ASN A 115 4.99 5.93 17.10
C ASN A 115 4.80 6.59 18.47
N SER A 116 5.05 7.90 18.58
CA SER A 116 4.81 8.63 19.83
C SER A 116 3.32 8.70 20.18
N LYS A 117 2.44 8.94 19.20
CA LYS A 117 0.98 8.90 19.38
C LYS A 117 0.48 7.53 19.78
N ALA A 118 0.93 6.47 19.11
CA ALA A 118 0.58 5.09 19.45
C ALA A 118 1.02 4.75 20.88
N THR A 119 2.25 5.11 21.25
CA THR A 119 2.79 4.89 22.60
C THR A 119 2.00 5.64 23.68
N ALA A 120 1.56 6.87 23.39
CA ALA A 120 0.72 7.65 24.30
C ALA A 120 -0.66 7.01 24.51
N ILE A 121 -1.26 6.48 23.45
CA ILE A 121 -2.54 5.74 23.52
C ILE A 121 -2.37 4.47 24.35
N ILE A 122 -1.31 3.69 24.09
CA ILE A 122 -1.01 2.47 24.85
C ILE A 122 -0.78 2.78 26.34
N LYS A 123 -0.07 3.86 26.67
CA LYS A 123 0.11 4.29 28.06
C LYS A 123 -1.22 4.63 28.72
N LYS A 124 -2.09 5.41 28.06
CA LYS A 124 -3.43 5.74 28.59
C LYS A 124 -4.28 4.50 28.84
N LEU A 125 -4.21 3.51 27.96
CA LEU A 125 -4.94 2.25 28.09
C LEU A 125 -4.40 1.36 29.22
N LYS A 126 -3.11 1.46 29.57
CA LYS A 126 -2.50 0.72 30.69
C LYS A 126 -2.75 1.37 32.06
N THR A 127 -3.12 2.64 32.09
CA THR A 127 -3.43 3.40 33.31
C THR A 127 -4.93 3.44 33.64
N LEU A 128 -5.76 2.84 32.79
CA LEU A 128 -7.16 2.49 33.06
C LEU A 128 -7.24 1.07 33.61
#